data_AF-A0A958X4D7-F1
#
_entry.id   AF-A0A958X4D7-F1
#
_cell.length_a   1.000
_cell.length_b   1.000
_cell.length_c   1.000
_cell.angle_alpha   90.00
_cell.angle_beta   90.00
_cell.angle_gamma   90.00
#
_symmetry.space_group_name_H-M   'P 1'
#
loop_
_entity.id
_entity.type
_entity.pdbx_description
1 polymer ?
#
loop_
_entity_poly.entity_id
_entity_poly.type
_entity_poly.pdbx_seq_one_letter_code
_entity_poly.pdbx_strand_id
1 'polypeptide(L)'
;MYFITSLIALATWFFLLGVVVYNLIKIILKSNKDYFSFLFLGIITITLYITYEHPYGIINWEKFEGESFLEADYLGTVNCLTKIQLKAKNRFKYSSYCFNKVFYFGTYQIKNNTINFKLEEETRFLDTNGYAILHKDYADTTKYAYISLFKNPQAKRSMPMRIKKIDLKSLRIK
;
A
#
# COMPACT_ATOMS: atom_id res chain seq x y z
N MET A 1 -15.01 13.37 -0.39
CA MET A 1 -14.56 13.14 1.01
C MET A 1 -13.08 13.50 1.20
N TYR A 2 -12.15 12.95 0.40
CA TYR A 2 -10.71 13.29 0.49
C TYR A 2 -10.34 14.76 0.26
N PHE A 3 -11.09 15.48 -0.59
CA PHE A 3 -10.86 16.90 -0.83
C PHE A 3 -11.14 17.76 0.42
N ILE A 4 -12.22 17.45 1.14
CA ILE A 4 -12.60 18.13 2.38
C ILE A 4 -11.59 17.79 3.48
N THR A 5 -11.19 16.52 3.62
CA THR A 5 -10.16 16.14 4.60
C THR A 5 -8.80 16.76 4.29
N SER A 6 -8.44 16.89 3.00
CA SER A 6 -7.21 17.57 2.58
C SER A 6 -7.25 19.06 2.88
N LEU A 7 -8.39 19.72 2.67
CA LEU A 7 -8.58 21.12 3.03
C LEU A 7 -8.49 21.35 4.54
N ILE A 8 -9.11 20.48 5.34
CA ILE A 8 -9.03 20.53 6.80
C ILE A 8 -7.59 20.33 7.27
N ALA A 9 -6.87 19.36 6.70
CA ALA A 9 -5.46 19.11 7.03
C ALA A 9 -4.58 20.32 6.70
N LEU A 10 -4.78 20.94 5.53
CA LEU A 10 -4.08 22.15 5.11
C LEU A 10 -4.38 23.32 6.05
N ALA A 11 -5.65 23.56 6.38
CA ALA A 11 -6.07 24.61 7.30
C ALA A 11 -5.49 24.41 8.70
N THR A 12 -5.44 23.16 9.18
CA THR A 12 -4.85 22.80 10.47
C THR A 12 -3.34 23.02 10.46
N TRP A 13 -2.66 22.69 9.36
CA TRP A 13 -1.23 22.93 9.20
C TRP A 13 -0.89 24.43 9.25
N PHE A 14 -1.64 25.27 8.51
CA PHE A 14 -1.48 26.73 8.57
C PHE A 14 -1.81 27.30 9.95
N PHE A 15 -2.84 26.77 10.62
CA PHE A 15 -3.18 27.17 11.99
C PHE A 15 -2.04 26.88 12.97
N LEU A 16 -1.47 25.66 12.93
CA LEU A 16 -0.33 25.28 13.76
C LEU A 16 0.91 26.15 13.48
N LEU A 17 1.17 26.46 12.20
CA LEU A 17 2.25 27.36 11.82
C LEU A 17 2.03 28.76 12.42
N GLY A 18 0.80 29.27 12.40
CA GLY A 18 0.43 30.51 13.07
C GLY A 18 0.67 30.48 14.58
N VAL A 19 0.35 29.37 15.25
CA VAL A 19 0.63 29.16 16.69
C VAL A 19 2.13 29.19 16.97
N VAL A 20 2.96 28.58 16.12
CA VAL A 20 4.43 28.65 16.27
C VAL A 20 4.93 30.09 16.14
N VAL A 21 4.51 30.81 15.11
CA VAL A 21 4.91 32.21 14.88
C VAL A 21 4.48 33.10 16.05
N TYR A 22 3.24 32.96 16.52
CA TYR A 22 2.74 33.71 17.67
C TYR A 22 3.56 33.44 18.95
N ASN A 23 3.89 32.18 19.24
CA ASN A 23 4.68 31.84 20.41
C ASN A 23 6.14 32.32 20.28
N LEU A 24 6.73 32.30 19.07
CA LEU A 24 8.06 32.88 18.82
C LEU A 24 8.06 34.38 19.11
N ILE A 25 7.09 35.14 18.57
CA ILE A 25 6.95 36.58 18.82
C ILE A 25 6.78 36.85 20.32
N LYS A 26 5.93 36.07 21.00
CA LYS A 26 5.68 36.21 22.44
C LYS A 26 6.95 35.97 23.26
N ILE A 27 7.77 34.98 22.91
CA ILE A 27 9.04 34.68 23.60
C ILE A 27 10.08 35.78 23.35
N ILE A 28 10.13 36.34 22.14
CA ILE A 28 11.03 37.45 21.81
C ILE A 28 10.64 38.72 22.57
N LEU A 29 9.33 39.03 22.64
CA LEU A 29 8.82 40.24 23.29
C LEU A 29 8.76 40.12 24.82
N LYS A 30 8.45 38.93 25.32
CA LYS A 30 8.30 38.64 26.75
C LYS A 30 9.43 37.68 27.11
N SER A 31 10.48 38.21 27.73
CA SER A 31 11.65 37.46 28.22
C SER A 31 11.32 36.51 29.39
N ASN A 32 10.28 35.68 29.22
CA ASN A 32 9.86 34.67 30.18
C ASN A 32 10.46 33.34 29.74
N LYS A 33 11.40 32.84 30.55
CA LYS A 33 12.08 31.55 30.30
C LYS A 33 11.23 30.37 30.78
N ASP A 34 9.98 30.30 30.31
CA ASP A 34 9.14 29.13 30.58
C ASP A 34 9.62 27.96 29.72
N TYR A 35 10.36 27.04 30.34
CA TYR A 35 10.92 25.84 29.71
C TYR A 35 9.83 25.02 29.00
N PHE A 36 8.61 25.00 29.55
CA PHE A 36 7.48 24.29 28.97
C PHE A 36 7.05 24.86 27.61
N SER A 37 7.10 26.18 27.45
CA SER A 37 6.78 26.84 26.17
C SER A 37 7.80 26.50 25.09
N PHE A 38 9.08 26.40 25.45
CA PHE A 38 10.14 25.97 24.53
C PHE A 38 9.97 24.51 24.09
N LEU A 39 9.67 23.61 25.03
CA LEU A 39 9.44 22.20 24.73
C LEU A 39 8.23 22.02 23.80
N PHE A 40 7.12 22.71 24.08
CA PHE A 40 5.93 22.68 23.23
C PHE A 40 6.20 23.21 21.82
N LEU A 41 6.93 24.32 21.71
CA LEU A 41 7.34 24.91 20.44
C LEU A 41 8.24 23.96 19.64
N GLY A 42 9.18 23.30 20.32
CA GLY A 42 10.02 22.27 19.71
C GLY A 42 9.20 21.12 19.13
N ILE A 43 8.25 20.58 19.91
CA ILE A 43 7.39 19.47 19.47
C ILE A 43 6.55 19.86 18.25
N ILE A 44 5.90 21.04 18.26
CA ILE A 44 5.09 21.49 17.12
C ILE A 44 5.98 21.70 15.88
N THR A 45 7.16 22.29 16.04
CA THR A 45 8.08 22.54 14.93
C THR A 45 8.55 21.23 14.29
N ILE A 46 8.94 20.24 15.11
CA ILE A 46 9.31 18.90 14.64
C ILE A 46 8.13 18.23 13.94
N THR A 47 6.92 18.35 14.48
CA THR A 47 5.71 17.76 13.89
C THR A 47 5.41 18.37 12.51
N LEU A 48 5.50 19.70 12.39
CA LEU A 48 5.31 20.40 11.11
C LEU A 48 6.37 19.98 10.08
N TYR A 49 7.63 19.87 10.50
CA TYR A 49 8.73 19.44 9.65
C TYR A 49 8.55 18.01 9.14
N ILE A 50 8.24 17.06 10.04
CA ILE A 50 7.98 15.67 9.68
C ILE A 50 6.79 15.56 8.71
N THR A 51 5.72 16.32 8.96
CA THR A 51 4.53 16.30 8.10
C THR A 51 4.84 16.85 6.70
N TYR A 52 5.75 17.82 6.59
CA TYR A 52 6.18 18.38 5.31
C TYR A 52 7.06 17.42 4.51
N GLU A 53 8.08 16.82 5.14
CA GLU A 53 9.01 15.88 4.48
C GLU A 53 8.36 14.53 4.19
N HIS A 54 7.50 14.04 5.08
CA HIS A 54 6.88 12.73 5.00
C HIS A 54 5.35 12.81 5.12
N PRO A 55 4.66 13.42 4.12
CA PRO A 55 3.22 13.60 4.15
C PRO A 55 2.45 12.27 4.13
N TYR A 56 3.08 11.20 3.64
CA TYR A 56 2.52 9.84 3.62
C TYR A 56 2.88 9.01 4.85
N GLY A 57 3.52 9.63 5.85
CA GLY A 57 4.03 8.99 7.06
C GLY A 57 5.45 8.43 6.89
N ILE A 58 6.12 8.24 8.04
CA ILE A 58 7.51 7.75 8.12
C ILE A 58 7.56 6.21 8.06
N ILE A 59 6.47 5.53 8.46
CA ILE A 59 6.46 4.08 8.65
C ILE A 59 6.13 3.39 7.33
N ASN A 60 7.10 2.66 6.78
CA ASN A 60 6.87 1.74 5.67
C ASN A 60 6.35 0.38 6.17
N TRP A 61 5.03 0.26 6.27
CA TRP A 61 4.35 -0.98 6.68
C TRP A 61 4.68 -2.18 5.78
N GLU A 62 4.98 -1.96 4.49
CA GLU A 62 5.30 -3.06 3.57
C GLU A 62 6.58 -3.80 3.97
N LYS A 63 7.53 -3.11 4.63
CA LYS A 63 8.78 -3.71 5.11
C LYS A 63 8.57 -4.69 6.26
N PHE A 64 7.53 -4.50 7.08
CA PHE A 64 7.25 -5.34 8.25
C PHE A 64 6.45 -6.61 7.91
N GLU A 65 5.80 -6.65 6.75
CA GLU A 65 4.94 -7.76 6.35
C GLU A 65 5.69 -8.94 5.73
N GLY A 66 7.03 -8.91 5.70
CA GLY A 66 7.89 -9.95 5.14
C GLY A 66 8.08 -9.88 3.61
N GLU A 67 9.13 -10.54 3.12
CA GLU A 67 9.48 -10.51 1.69
C GLU A 67 8.43 -11.17 0.81
N SER A 68 8.11 -10.50 -0.30
CA SER A 68 7.31 -11.03 -1.40
C SER A 68 8.20 -11.85 -2.33
N PHE A 69 7.74 -13.05 -2.67
CA PHE A 69 8.42 -13.89 -3.65
C PHE A 69 7.74 -13.88 -5.02
N LEU A 70 6.49 -13.44 -5.10
CA LEU A 70 5.83 -13.10 -6.37
C LEU A 70 5.13 -11.76 -6.20
N GLU A 71 5.39 -10.84 -7.12
CA GLU A 71 4.65 -9.59 -7.25
C GLU A 71 4.13 -9.45 -8.66
N ALA A 72 2.83 -9.22 -8.80
CA ALA A 72 2.19 -8.92 -10.07
C ALA A 72 1.33 -7.67 -9.95
N ASP A 73 1.30 -6.87 -11.00
CA ASP A 73 0.53 -5.64 -11.06
C ASP A 73 -0.32 -5.53 -12.33
N TYR A 74 -1.42 -4.79 -12.22
CA TYR A 74 -2.25 -4.43 -13.34
C TYR A 74 -2.60 -2.96 -13.23
N LEU A 75 -2.44 -2.26 -14.36
CA LEU A 75 -2.85 -0.88 -14.52
C LEU A 75 -4.20 -0.88 -15.26
N GLY A 76 -5.24 -0.49 -14.56
CA GLY A 76 -6.59 -0.37 -15.10
C GLY A 76 -6.86 1.01 -15.71
N THR A 77 -8.10 1.19 -16.15
CA THR A 77 -8.60 2.47 -16.64
C THR A 77 -8.47 3.55 -15.54
N VAL A 78 -8.04 4.76 -15.91
CA VAL A 78 -7.83 5.90 -14.98
C VAL A 78 -6.64 5.73 -14.03
N ASN A 79 -5.56 5.06 -14.45
CA ASN A 79 -4.33 4.86 -13.65
C ASN A 79 -4.55 4.18 -12.29
N CYS A 80 -5.62 3.41 -12.16
CA CYS A 80 -5.84 2.51 -11.03
C CYS A 80 -4.81 1.38 -11.04
N LEU A 81 -4.03 1.24 -9.97
CA LEU A 81 -3.06 0.16 -9.83
C LEU A 81 -3.65 -0.93 -8.92
N THR A 82 -3.69 -2.16 -9.43
CA THR A 82 -3.97 -3.35 -8.62
C THR A 82 -2.69 -4.17 -8.50
N LYS A 83 -2.33 -4.56 -7.28
CA LYS A 83 -1.12 -5.33 -6.99
C LYS A 83 -1.48 -6.59 -6.20
N ILE A 84 -0.93 -7.72 -6.60
CA ILE A 84 -0.94 -8.97 -5.84
C ILE A 84 0.48 -9.31 -5.43
N GLN A 85 0.66 -9.59 -4.14
CA GLN A 85 1.94 -10.00 -3.57
C GLN A 85 1.76 -11.34 -2.84
N LEU A 86 2.46 -12.37 -3.28
CA LEU A 86 2.56 -13.63 -2.54
C LEU A 86 3.74 -13.55 -1.57
N LYS A 87 3.50 -13.91 -0.32
CA LYS A 87 4.44 -13.83 0.79
C LYS A 87 4.62 -15.20 1.45
N ALA A 88 5.71 -15.34 2.20
CA ALA A 88 6.01 -16.57 2.92
C ALA A 88 4.83 -17.05 3.81
N LYS A 89 4.83 -18.35 4.14
CA LYS A 89 3.78 -19.02 4.95
C LYS A 89 2.38 -18.98 4.32
N ASN A 90 2.31 -19.11 2.99
CA ASN A 90 1.05 -19.20 2.24
C ASN A 90 0.12 -17.99 2.43
N ARG A 91 0.67 -16.80 2.69
CA ARG A 91 -0.11 -15.56 2.82
C ARG A 91 0.03 -14.70 1.57
N PHE A 92 -1.03 -14.02 1.19
CA PHE A 92 -0.95 -13.03 0.12
C PHE A 92 -1.57 -11.70 0.56
N LYS A 93 -1.17 -10.65 -0.14
CA LYS A 93 -1.73 -9.32 -0.03
C LYS A 93 -2.26 -8.90 -1.39
N TYR A 94 -3.52 -8.54 -1.43
CA TYR A 94 -4.14 -7.85 -2.56
C TYR A 94 -4.26 -6.38 -2.21
N SER A 95 -3.77 -5.51 -3.08
CA SER A 95 -3.77 -4.07 -2.88
C SER A 95 -4.41 -3.40 -4.10
N SER A 96 -5.34 -2.49 -3.88
CA SER A 96 -5.91 -1.64 -4.93
C SER A 96 -5.67 -0.17 -4.58
N TYR A 97 -5.06 0.54 -5.51
CA TYR A 97 -4.70 1.94 -5.42
C TYR A 97 -5.43 2.67 -6.55
N CYS A 98 -6.58 3.23 -6.21
CA CYS A 98 -7.34 4.14 -7.08
C CYS A 98 -7.52 5.46 -6.32
N PHE A 99 -8.76 5.84 -6.02
CA PHE A 99 -9.11 6.97 -5.14
C PHE A 99 -8.95 6.66 -3.65
N ASN A 100 -8.82 5.37 -3.31
CA ASN A 100 -8.53 4.91 -1.96
C ASN A 100 -7.47 3.81 -2.03
N LYS A 101 -6.70 3.65 -0.96
CA LYS A 101 -5.77 2.55 -0.78
C LYS A 101 -6.47 1.48 0.04
N VAL A 102 -6.80 0.36 -0.60
CA VAL A 102 -7.47 -0.77 0.06
C VAL A 102 -6.57 -1.99 0.00
N PHE A 103 -6.49 -2.70 1.12
CA PHE A 103 -5.71 -3.91 1.25
C PHE A 103 -6.58 -5.03 1.75
N TYR A 104 -6.35 -6.21 1.20
CA TYR A 104 -6.96 -7.44 1.67
C TYR A 104 -5.89 -8.49 1.86
N PHE A 105 -6.05 -9.27 2.91
CA PHE A 105 -5.16 -10.35 3.26
C PHE A 105 -5.89 -11.68 3.12
N GLY A 106 -5.11 -12.72 2.92
CA GLY A 106 -5.64 -14.07 2.87
C GLY A 106 -4.54 -15.08 2.68
N THR A 107 -4.96 -16.29 2.38
CA THR A 107 -4.07 -17.41 2.13
C THR A 107 -4.13 -17.86 0.68
N TYR A 108 -3.05 -18.45 0.18
CA TYR A 108 -3.02 -19.00 -1.17
C TYR A 108 -2.47 -20.42 -1.16
N GLN A 109 -2.85 -21.19 -2.17
CA GLN A 109 -2.29 -22.51 -2.45
C GLN A 109 -1.95 -22.61 -3.93
N ILE A 110 -0.77 -23.15 -4.22
CA ILE A 110 -0.30 -23.33 -5.59
C ILE A 110 -0.43 -24.81 -5.95
N LYS A 111 -1.13 -25.10 -7.04
CA LYS A 111 -1.24 -26.43 -7.61
C LYS A 111 -0.94 -26.34 -9.10
N ASN A 112 0.18 -26.91 -9.52
CA ASN A 112 0.73 -26.79 -10.87
C ASN A 112 0.94 -25.31 -11.25
N ASN A 113 0.22 -24.82 -12.26
CA ASN A 113 0.26 -23.42 -12.71
C ASN A 113 -0.88 -22.57 -12.15
N THR A 114 -1.70 -23.12 -11.26
CA THR A 114 -2.86 -22.43 -10.70
C THR A 114 -2.61 -22.03 -9.26
N ILE A 115 -2.82 -20.76 -8.95
CA ILE A 115 -2.77 -20.17 -7.62
C ILE A 115 -4.22 -19.98 -7.16
N ASN A 116 -4.67 -20.74 -6.17
CA ASN A 116 -5.98 -20.56 -5.57
C ASN A 116 -5.86 -19.60 -4.38
N PHE A 117 -6.75 -18.62 -4.31
CA PHE A 117 -6.80 -17.66 -3.23
C PHE A 117 -7.97 -17.98 -2.30
N LYS A 118 -7.72 -17.78 -1.00
CA LYS A 118 -8.74 -17.79 0.04
C LYS A 118 -8.62 -16.50 0.85
N LEU A 119 -9.52 -15.58 0.57
CA LEU A 119 -9.60 -14.31 1.31
C LEU A 119 -10.20 -14.52 2.69
N GLU A 120 -9.78 -13.68 3.64
CA GLU A 120 -10.44 -13.58 4.95
C GLU A 120 -11.79 -12.85 4.83
N GLU A 121 -11.92 -11.93 3.87
CA GLU A 121 -13.15 -11.16 3.59
C GLU A 121 -13.39 -11.06 2.07
N GLU A 122 -14.65 -11.15 1.63
CA GLU A 122 -15.02 -10.97 0.21
C GLU A 122 -14.76 -9.54 -0.26
N THR A 123 -14.30 -9.40 -1.51
CA THR A 123 -13.98 -8.09 -2.09
C THR A 123 -14.71 -7.90 -3.41
N ARG A 124 -14.82 -6.67 -3.88
CA ARG A 124 -15.44 -6.40 -5.21
C ARG A 124 -14.70 -7.07 -6.37
N PHE A 125 -13.39 -7.30 -6.23
CA PHE A 125 -12.48 -7.69 -7.31
C PHE A 125 -12.03 -9.14 -7.26
N LEU A 126 -12.08 -9.75 -6.08
CA LEU A 126 -11.71 -11.14 -5.83
C LEU A 126 -12.67 -11.69 -4.78
N ASP A 127 -13.37 -12.76 -5.12
CA ASP A 127 -14.26 -13.46 -4.18
C ASP A 127 -13.46 -14.45 -3.33
N THR A 128 -14.09 -15.01 -2.29
CA THR A 128 -13.47 -15.97 -1.36
C THR A 128 -12.71 -17.13 -2.04
N ASN A 129 -13.09 -17.52 -3.26
CA ASN A 129 -12.49 -18.62 -4.02
C ASN A 129 -11.95 -18.17 -5.38
N GLY A 130 -11.40 -16.96 -5.48
CA GLY A 130 -10.69 -16.50 -6.67
C GLY A 130 -9.44 -17.33 -6.96
N TYR A 131 -8.98 -17.32 -8.21
CA TYR A 131 -7.76 -18.04 -8.61
C TYR A 131 -7.00 -17.28 -9.69
N ALA A 132 -5.71 -17.56 -9.84
CA ALA A 132 -4.89 -17.05 -10.93
C ALA A 132 -4.17 -18.19 -11.65
N ILE A 133 -3.95 -18.02 -12.95
CA ILE A 133 -3.16 -18.94 -13.77
C ILE A 133 -1.84 -18.25 -14.14
N LEU A 134 -0.73 -18.95 -13.92
CA LEU A 134 0.61 -18.51 -14.28
C LEU A 134 0.87 -18.75 -15.78
N HIS A 135 1.27 -17.70 -16.51
CA HIS A 135 1.63 -17.79 -17.91
C HIS A 135 3.12 -17.53 -18.12
N LYS A 136 3.75 -18.44 -18.86
CA LYS A 136 5.15 -18.31 -19.28
C LYS A 136 5.28 -17.23 -20.34
N ASP A 137 6.46 -16.61 -20.42
CA ASP A 137 6.78 -15.69 -21.50
C ASP A 137 6.85 -16.47 -22.83
N TYR A 138 6.40 -15.82 -23.91
CA TYR A 138 6.49 -16.36 -25.27
C TYR A 138 7.94 -16.39 -25.77
N ALA A 139 8.73 -15.38 -25.42
CA ALA A 139 10.13 -15.29 -25.85
C ALA A 139 11.07 -16.16 -25.00
N ASP A 140 10.74 -16.36 -23.72
CA ASP A 140 11.56 -17.11 -22.77
C ASP A 140 10.69 -18.01 -21.88
N THR A 141 10.55 -19.28 -22.27
CA THR A 141 9.71 -20.26 -21.57
C THR A 141 10.22 -20.66 -20.18
N THR A 142 11.39 -20.17 -19.78
CA THR A 142 11.93 -20.32 -18.42
C THR A 142 11.38 -19.28 -17.45
N LYS A 143 10.77 -18.20 -17.96
CA LYS A 143 10.23 -17.08 -17.16
C LYS A 143 8.71 -17.04 -17.22
N TYR A 144 8.11 -16.56 -16.13
CA TYR A 144 6.71 -16.21 -16.08
C TYR A 144 6.55 -14.70 -16.30
N ALA A 145 5.72 -14.33 -17.27
CA ALA A 145 5.54 -12.93 -17.68
C ALA A 145 4.31 -12.28 -17.04
N TYR A 146 3.21 -13.03 -16.92
CA TYR A 146 1.95 -12.53 -16.37
C TYR A 146 1.14 -13.64 -15.69
N ILE A 147 0.20 -13.22 -14.86
CA ILE A 147 -0.86 -14.07 -14.31
C ILE A 147 -2.21 -13.63 -14.86
N SER A 148 -3.11 -14.59 -15.10
CA SER A 148 -4.51 -14.31 -15.42
C SER A 148 -5.34 -14.50 -14.15
N LEU A 149 -5.77 -13.40 -13.53
CA LEU A 149 -6.57 -13.42 -12.31
C LEU A 149 -8.06 -13.56 -12.63
N PHE A 150 -8.72 -14.53 -12.02
CA PHE A 150 -10.15 -14.78 -12.13
C PHE A 150 -10.82 -14.50 -10.78
N LYS A 151 -11.89 -13.70 -10.82
CA LYS A 151 -12.64 -13.29 -9.63
C LYS A 151 -13.19 -14.49 -8.84
N ASN A 152 -13.72 -15.49 -9.56
CA ASN A 152 -14.29 -16.72 -9.02
C ASN A 152 -14.29 -17.84 -10.08
N PRO A 153 -14.64 -19.10 -9.73
CA PRO A 153 -14.63 -20.23 -10.66
C PRO A 153 -15.57 -20.08 -11.88
N GLN A 154 -16.62 -19.27 -11.76
CA GLN A 154 -17.61 -19.07 -12.83
C GLN A 154 -17.27 -17.88 -13.74
N ALA A 155 -16.20 -17.14 -13.44
CA ALA A 155 -15.82 -15.95 -14.17
C ALA A 155 -15.34 -16.29 -15.59
N LYS A 156 -15.99 -15.70 -16.61
CA LYS A 156 -15.62 -15.86 -18.02
C LYS A 156 -14.47 -14.95 -18.47
N ARG A 157 -14.14 -13.92 -17.68
CA ARG A 157 -13.10 -12.93 -17.99
C ARG A 157 -12.02 -12.98 -16.93
N SER A 158 -10.77 -12.91 -17.38
CA SER A 158 -9.60 -12.75 -16.52
C SER A 158 -9.05 -11.33 -16.58
N MET A 159 -8.42 -10.93 -15.49
CA MET A 159 -7.65 -9.70 -15.37
C MET A 159 -6.16 -10.06 -15.51
N PRO A 160 -5.50 -9.72 -16.62
CA PRO A 160 -4.09 -10.06 -16.82
C PRO A 160 -3.23 -9.14 -15.96
N MET A 161 -2.42 -9.68 -15.06
CA MET A 161 -1.49 -8.92 -14.24
C MET A 161 -0.05 -9.27 -14.63
N ARG A 162 0.77 -8.26 -14.89
CA ARG A 162 2.17 -8.43 -15.26
C ARG A 162 3.00 -8.77 -14.04
N ILE A 163 3.86 -9.77 -14.14
CA ILE A 163 4.77 -10.13 -13.06
C ILE A 163 5.95 -9.15 -13.05
N LYS A 164 6.20 -8.53 -11.89
CA LYS A 164 7.32 -7.62 -11.64
C LYS A 164 8.47 -8.29 -10.92
N LYS A 165 8.16 -9.25 -10.04
CA LYS A 165 9.13 -10.01 -9.27
C LYS A 165 8.65 -11.44 -9.15
N ILE A 166 9.54 -12.41 -9.36
CA ILE A 166 9.26 -13.82 -9.12
C ILE A 166 10.52 -14.56 -8.66
N ASP A 167 10.43 -15.29 -7.56
CA ASP A 167 11.46 -16.22 -7.09
C ASP A 167 10.96 -17.66 -7.25
N LEU A 168 11.45 -18.31 -8.30
CA LEU A 168 11.06 -19.67 -8.69
C LEU A 168 11.41 -20.73 -7.63
N LYS A 169 12.45 -20.52 -6.82
CA LYS A 169 12.87 -21.50 -5.80
C LYS A 169 11.84 -21.60 -4.68
N SER A 170 11.23 -20.47 -4.34
CA SER A 170 10.19 -20.38 -3.31
C SER A 170 8.83 -20.92 -3.77
N LEU A 171 8.59 -20.95 -5.09
CA LEU A 171 7.31 -21.30 -5.70
C LEU A 171 6.97 -22.79 -5.60
N ARG A 172 7.93 -23.67 -5.26
CA ARG A 172 7.76 -25.14 -5.13
C ARG A 172 6.75 -25.73 -6.12
N ILE A 173 6.85 -25.34 -7.39
CA ILE A 173 6.12 -25.98 -8.47
C ILE A 173 6.88 -27.28 -8.73
N LYS A 174 6.41 -28.37 -8.11
CA LYS A 174 6.91 -29.72 -8.34
C LYS A 174 6.09 -30.39 -9.44
#